data_AF-X1ABG1-F1
#
_entry.id   AF-X1ABG1-F1
#
_cell.length_a   1.000
_cell.length_b   1.000
_cell.length_c   1.000
_cell.angle_alpha   90.00
_cell.angle_beta   90.00
_cell.angle_gamma   90.00
#
_symmetry.space_group_name_H-M   'P 1'
#
loop_
_entity.id
_entity.type
_entity.pdbx_description
1 polymer ?
#
loop_
_entity_poly.entity_id
_entity_poly.type
_entity_poly.pdbx_seq_one_letter_code
_entity_poly.pdbx_strand_id
1 'polypeptide(L)'
;VMVGDRAYVEYKSKHYVDTAQFNTAIFERAIQDDKEDFFVGWWHTHPGIGFIFSPRDIETQLFYQGVNPFAIALVFDHCQKESKSYYLGIAGIRLKNPDRGMFATYSNSIELKYEHPKEKMIKNVDKVVKEINKNMKDVLSEIKYIDEILRKKYLAQLQRNFGLIMVLKRDIKITDDEIEAENEDYYLYEWDPDIDKKIYRIPKFREKIEKELKKCEENLSELNVEKNDPEIKKKKAKYKKKLNDMLAKPNEWYTKIMNDFTKRIDKISPLFDYLDTDERKIIEHFEERIRNIVR
;
A
#
# COMPACT_ATOMS: atom_id res chain seq x y z
N VAL A 1 -22.49 5.44 6.93
CA VAL A 1 -22.46 4.28 5.99
C VAL A 1 -21.02 3.83 5.88
N MET A 2 -20.73 2.53 6.06
CA MET A 2 -19.35 2.02 6.10
C MET A 2 -18.70 2.06 4.71
N VAL A 3 -17.52 2.66 4.62
CA VAL A 3 -16.57 2.53 3.50
C VAL A 3 -15.47 1.61 4.00
N GLY A 4 -15.16 0.53 3.31
CA GLY A 4 -14.05 -0.33 3.69
C GLY A 4 -13.38 -0.93 2.47
N ASP A 5 -12.05 -1.04 2.49
CA ASP A 5 -11.23 -1.80 1.54
C ASP A 5 -11.57 -3.30 1.50
N ARG A 6 -12.49 -3.76 2.35
CA ARG A 6 -12.91 -5.16 2.43
C ARG A 6 -14.11 -5.38 1.53
N ALA A 7 -13.90 -6.16 0.48
CA ALA A 7 -14.90 -6.44 -0.56
C ALA A 7 -16.07 -7.35 -0.13
N TYR A 8 -16.13 -7.84 1.12
CA TYR A 8 -17.22 -8.72 1.59
C TYR A 8 -17.26 -8.95 3.10
N VAL A 9 -18.43 -9.44 3.59
CA VAL A 9 -18.65 -9.95 4.95
C VAL A 9 -19.00 -11.45 4.86
N GLU A 10 -18.24 -12.31 5.52
CA GLU A 10 -18.59 -13.73 5.74
C GLU A 10 -19.30 -13.93 7.09
N TYR A 11 -20.15 -14.94 7.26
CA TYR A 11 -20.75 -15.32 8.56
C TYR A 11 -19.75 -15.98 9.53
N LYS A 12 -18.60 -15.35 9.76
CA LYS A 12 -17.62 -15.76 10.77
C LYS A 12 -17.78 -14.91 12.02
N SER A 13 -17.56 -15.50 13.20
CA SER A 13 -17.63 -14.79 14.49
C SER A 13 -16.78 -13.51 14.50
N LYS A 14 -15.66 -13.52 13.76
CA LYS A 14 -14.79 -12.35 13.57
C LYS A 14 -15.53 -11.13 12.99
N HIS A 15 -16.43 -11.31 12.03
CA HIS A 15 -17.13 -10.18 11.40
C HIS A 15 -18.25 -9.60 12.25
N TYR A 16 -18.87 -10.42 13.11
CA TYR A 16 -19.75 -9.92 14.17
C TYR A 16 -18.99 -9.03 15.16
N VAL A 17 -17.80 -9.48 15.59
CA VAL A 17 -16.93 -8.70 16.48
C VAL A 17 -16.49 -7.40 15.80
N ASP A 18 -16.05 -7.46 14.54
CA ASP A 18 -15.64 -6.27 13.78
C ASP A 18 -16.82 -5.27 13.65
N THR A 19 -18.03 -5.73 13.34
CA THR A 19 -19.22 -4.87 13.22
C THR A 19 -19.59 -4.24 14.57
N ALA A 20 -19.49 -4.99 15.65
CA ALA A 20 -19.69 -4.47 17.00
C ALA A 20 -18.64 -3.40 17.34
N GLN A 21 -17.37 -3.65 17.03
CA GLN A 21 -16.29 -2.68 17.23
C GLN A 21 -16.50 -1.40 16.41
N PHE A 22 -16.94 -1.51 15.15
CA PHE A 22 -17.25 -0.35 14.32
C PHE A 22 -18.42 0.46 14.88
N ASN A 23 -19.50 -0.21 15.29
CA ASN A 23 -20.64 0.46 15.91
C ASN A 23 -20.24 1.17 17.20
N THR A 24 -19.42 0.53 18.05
CA THR A 24 -18.88 1.16 19.26
C THR A 24 -18.04 2.38 18.92
N ALA A 25 -17.13 2.28 17.94
CA ALA A 25 -16.28 3.40 17.55
C ALA A 25 -17.08 4.59 16.98
N ILE A 26 -18.12 4.32 16.17
CA ILE A 26 -19.02 5.36 15.64
C ILE A 26 -19.78 6.02 16.80
N PHE A 27 -20.29 5.22 17.73
CA PHE A 27 -21.03 5.72 18.90
C PHE A 27 -20.15 6.55 19.84
N GLU A 28 -18.93 6.10 20.14
CA GLU A 28 -17.96 6.86 20.93
C GLU A 28 -17.63 8.21 20.30
N ARG A 29 -17.43 8.23 18.97
CA ARG A 29 -17.21 9.47 18.23
C ARG A 29 -18.44 10.38 18.26
N ALA A 30 -19.64 9.82 18.12
CA ALA A 30 -20.89 10.57 18.18
C ALA A 30 -21.04 11.28 19.54
N ILE A 31 -20.72 10.60 20.64
CA ILE A 31 -20.68 11.20 21.99
C ILE A 31 -19.68 12.35 22.06
N GLN A 32 -18.47 12.17 21.51
CA GLN A 32 -17.45 13.23 21.52
C GLN A 32 -17.87 14.46 20.71
N ASP A 33 -18.59 14.25 19.60
CA ASP A 33 -19.04 15.29 18.68
C ASP A 33 -20.41 15.91 19.11
N ASP A 34 -20.99 15.49 20.24
CA ASP A 34 -22.35 15.83 20.70
C ASP A 34 -23.43 15.58 19.62
N LYS A 35 -23.29 14.43 18.95
CA LYS A 35 -24.20 13.95 17.89
C LYS A 35 -24.80 12.61 18.25
N GLU A 36 -25.97 12.34 17.68
CA GLU A 36 -26.67 11.05 17.81
C GLU A 36 -26.49 10.20 16.54
N ASP A 37 -25.25 10.05 16.09
CA ASP A 37 -24.93 9.27 14.89
C ASP A 37 -24.89 7.76 15.22
N PHE A 38 -25.58 6.95 14.42
CA PHE A 38 -25.55 5.49 14.52
C PHE A 38 -25.47 4.82 13.14
N PHE A 39 -25.12 3.54 13.14
CA PHE A 39 -25.00 2.77 11.91
C PHE A 39 -26.37 2.43 11.30
N VAL A 40 -26.60 2.94 10.09
CA VAL A 40 -27.86 2.77 9.33
C VAL A 40 -27.73 1.83 8.12
N GLY A 41 -26.53 1.37 7.79
CA GLY A 41 -26.29 0.52 6.62
C GLY A 41 -24.92 0.71 5.96
N TRP A 42 -24.79 0.14 4.77
CA TRP A 42 -23.54 0.03 4.01
C TRP A 42 -23.71 0.52 2.56
N TRP A 43 -22.62 0.70 1.83
CA TRP A 43 -22.68 1.07 0.42
C TRP A 43 -21.57 0.41 -0.37
N HIS A 44 -21.77 0.29 -1.68
CA HIS A 44 -20.77 -0.18 -2.62
C HIS A 44 -21.06 0.35 -4.03
N THR A 45 -20.20 0.00 -4.97
CA THR A 45 -20.29 0.47 -6.36
C THR A 45 -20.54 -0.67 -7.33
N HIS A 46 -21.38 -0.43 -8.33
CA HIS A 46 -21.60 -1.33 -9.48
C HIS A 46 -21.38 -0.60 -10.81
N PRO A 47 -20.11 -0.43 -11.25
CA PRO A 47 -19.80 0.26 -12.49
C PRO A 47 -20.47 -0.35 -13.74
N GLY A 48 -21.45 0.33 -14.32
CA GLY A 48 -22.09 -0.05 -15.59
C GLY A 48 -23.00 -1.29 -15.56
N ILE A 49 -23.19 -1.91 -14.40
CA ILE A 49 -24.07 -3.08 -14.20
C ILE A 49 -25.47 -2.64 -13.80
N GLY A 50 -25.61 -1.44 -13.22
CA GLY A 50 -26.84 -0.93 -12.66
C GLY A 50 -27.09 -1.37 -11.21
N PHE A 51 -28.34 -1.24 -10.78
CA PHE A 51 -28.73 -1.33 -9.37
C PHE A 51 -29.31 -2.69 -9.03
N ILE A 52 -28.44 -3.70 -8.95
CA ILE A 52 -28.82 -5.08 -8.60
C ILE A 52 -27.98 -5.58 -7.42
N PHE A 53 -28.52 -6.54 -6.68
CA PHE A 53 -27.72 -7.31 -5.73
C PHE A 53 -27.20 -8.59 -6.39
N SER A 54 -25.90 -8.78 -6.34
CA SER A 54 -25.27 -10.07 -6.54
C SER A 54 -25.61 -11.03 -5.38
N PRO A 55 -25.42 -12.36 -5.52
CA PRO A 55 -25.60 -13.28 -4.40
C PRO A 55 -24.80 -12.87 -3.14
N ARG A 56 -23.60 -12.31 -3.34
CA ARG A 56 -22.74 -11.82 -2.25
C ARG A 56 -23.29 -10.53 -1.61
N ASP A 57 -23.92 -9.66 -2.39
CA ASP A 57 -24.58 -8.47 -1.86
C ASP A 57 -25.79 -8.86 -1.00
N ILE A 58 -26.55 -9.88 -1.41
CA ILE A 58 -27.66 -10.43 -0.63
C ILE A 58 -27.14 -10.98 0.71
N GLU A 59 -26.07 -11.76 0.69
CA GLU A 59 -25.44 -12.31 1.90
C GLU A 59 -25.03 -11.20 2.89
N THR A 60 -24.37 -10.17 2.36
CA THR A 60 -23.92 -9.01 3.13
C THR A 60 -25.11 -8.21 3.68
N GLN A 61 -26.14 -8.00 2.87
CA GLN A 61 -27.35 -7.29 3.29
C GLN A 61 -28.15 -8.08 4.33
N LEU A 62 -28.21 -9.41 4.25
CA LEU A 62 -28.83 -10.26 5.28
C LEU A 62 -28.10 -10.11 6.62
N PHE A 63 -26.77 -10.08 6.60
CA PHE A 63 -25.98 -9.86 7.81
C PHE A 63 -26.31 -8.52 8.46
N TYR A 64 -26.27 -7.42 7.70
CA TYR A 64 -26.60 -6.11 8.24
C TYR A 64 -28.07 -5.95 8.64
N GLN A 65 -29.00 -6.58 7.90
CA GLN A 65 -30.42 -6.59 8.28
C GLN A 65 -30.73 -7.48 9.48
N GLY A 66 -29.90 -8.49 9.75
CA GLY A 66 -29.98 -9.29 10.98
C GLY A 66 -29.62 -8.48 12.23
N VAL A 67 -28.69 -7.54 12.10
CA VAL A 67 -28.31 -6.63 13.21
C VAL A 67 -29.26 -5.43 13.32
N ASN A 68 -29.63 -4.82 12.19
CA ASN A 68 -30.57 -3.72 12.12
C ASN A 68 -31.62 -4.01 11.02
N PRO A 69 -32.88 -4.34 11.36
CA PRO A 69 -33.92 -4.67 10.37
C PRO A 69 -34.14 -3.60 9.29
N PHE A 70 -33.83 -2.34 9.60
CA PHE A 70 -33.95 -1.20 8.70
C PHE A 70 -32.66 -0.87 7.93
N ALA A 71 -31.62 -1.71 8.00
CA ALA A 71 -30.36 -1.47 7.29
C ALA A 71 -30.58 -1.31 5.77
N ILE A 72 -29.95 -0.29 5.20
CA ILE A 72 -30.04 0.05 3.77
C ILE A 72 -28.68 -0.20 3.11
N ALA A 73 -28.68 -0.77 1.90
CA ALA A 73 -27.51 -0.74 1.04
C ALA A 73 -27.66 0.41 0.03
N LEU A 74 -26.67 1.31 -0.04
CA LEU A 74 -26.60 2.28 -1.14
C LEU A 74 -25.70 1.72 -2.25
N VAL A 75 -26.25 1.61 -3.45
CA VAL A 75 -25.50 1.20 -4.63
C VAL A 75 -25.23 2.43 -5.48
N PHE A 76 -23.96 2.69 -5.77
CA PHE A 76 -23.53 3.78 -6.63
C PHE A 76 -22.99 3.27 -7.97
N ASP A 77 -23.58 3.72 -9.07
CA ASP A 77 -23.11 3.47 -10.43
C ASP A 77 -22.79 4.81 -11.11
N HIS A 78 -21.49 5.11 -11.21
CA HIS A 78 -21.01 6.35 -11.82
C HIS A 78 -21.36 6.47 -13.31
N CYS A 79 -21.60 5.34 -14.01
CA CYS A 79 -22.03 5.33 -15.40
C CYS A 79 -23.48 5.85 -15.55
N GLN A 80 -24.28 5.79 -14.48
CA GLN A 80 -25.68 6.22 -14.47
C GLN A 80 -25.86 7.66 -13.93
N LYS A 81 -24.78 8.46 -13.82
CA LYS A 81 -24.87 9.84 -13.28
C LYS A 81 -25.90 10.74 -13.99
N GLU A 82 -26.08 10.55 -15.29
CA GLU A 82 -27.02 11.30 -16.13
C GLU A 82 -28.41 10.65 -16.21
N SER A 83 -28.58 9.42 -15.70
CA SER A 83 -29.80 8.61 -15.83
C SER A 83 -31.06 9.30 -15.31
N LYS A 84 -32.13 9.33 -16.11
CA LYS A 84 -33.40 9.97 -15.69
C LYS A 84 -34.08 9.25 -14.51
N SER A 85 -33.83 7.95 -14.38
CA SER A 85 -34.49 7.09 -13.39
C SER A 85 -33.79 7.08 -12.03
N TYR A 86 -32.50 7.37 -11.99
CA TYR A 86 -31.69 7.30 -10.76
C TYR A 86 -30.95 8.61 -10.56
N TYR A 87 -31.16 9.22 -9.39
CA TYR A 87 -30.55 10.49 -9.07
C TYR A 87 -29.04 10.31 -8.85
N LEU A 88 -28.22 10.94 -9.71
CA LEU A 88 -26.76 10.81 -9.75
C LEU A 88 -26.23 9.37 -9.83
N GLY A 89 -27.05 8.42 -10.28
CA GLY A 89 -26.66 7.01 -10.31
C GLY A 89 -26.54 6.39 -8.91
N ILE A 90 -27.35 6.84 -7.94
CA ILE A 90 -27.45 6.24 -6.61
C ILE A 90 -28.82 5.56 -6.47
N ALA A 91 -28.85 4.36 -5.90
CA ALA A 91 -30.08 3.69 -5.50
C ALA A 91 -29.96 3.13 -4.08
N GLY A 92 -31.04 3.22 -3.30
CA GLY A 92 -31.18 2.53 -2.03
C GLY A 92 -31.89 1.20 -2.22
N ILE A 93 -31.24 0.11 -1.82
CA ILE A 93 -31.75 -1.26 -1.96
C ILE A 93 -31.85 -1.90 -0.57
N ARG A 94 -32.91 -2.69 -0.36
CA ARG A 94 -33.15 -3.46 0.86
C ARG A 94 -33.87 -4.78 0.55
N LEU A 95 -33.63 -5.82 1.34
CA LEU A 95 -34.38 -7.07 1.26
C LEU A 95 -35.76 -6.89 1.91
N LYS A 96 -36.81 -7.37 1.24
CA LYS A 96 -38.19 -7.28 1.74
C LYS A 96 -38.46 -8.28 2.86
N ASN A 97 -38.00 -9.52 2.67
CA ASN A 97 -38.22 -10.64 3.59
C ASN A 97 -36.87 -11.32 3.89
N PRO A 98 -36.05 -10.76 4.80
CA PRO A 98 -34.73 -11.32 5.11
C PRO A 98 -34.80 -12.75 5.68
N ASP A 99 -35.94 -13.15 6.27
CA ASP A 99 -36.15 -14.50 6.82
C ASP A 99 -36.07 -15.61 5.75
N ARG A 100 -36.22 -15.27 4.46
CA ARG A 100 -36.04 -16.21 3.35
C ARG A 100 -34.56 -16.46 3.02
N GLY A 101 -33.64 -15.84 3.76
CA GLY A 101 -32.20 -15.94 3.53
C GLY A 101 -31.84 -15.56 2.10
N MET A 102 -31.05 -16.39 1.44
CA MET A 102 -30.53 -16.15 0.08
C MET A 102 -31.62 -16.02 -1.00
N PHE A 103 -32.84 -16.51 -0.73
CA PHE A 103 -33.98 -16.39 -1.65
C PHE A 103 -34.82 -15.14 -1.41
N ALA A 104 -34.37 -14.24 -0.53
CA ALA A 104 -35.02 -12.97 -0.28
C ALA A 104 -35.03 -12.09 -1.54
N THR A 105 -36.20 -11.55 -1.87
CA THR A 105 -36.32 -10.54 -2.92
C THR A 105 -35.95 -9.17 -2.37
N TYR A 106 -35.35 -8.33 -3.22
CA TYR A 106 -35.01 -6.96 -2.89
C TYR A 106 -35.94 -5.95 -3.56
N SER A 107 -36.05 -4.77 -2.95
CA SER A 107 -36.69 -3.60 -3.55
C SER A 107 -35.64 -2.58 -3.97
N ASN A 108 -35.74 -2.08 -5.20
CA ASN A 108 -34.97 -0.92 -5.69
C ASN A 108 -35.63 0.43 -5.34
N SER A 109 -36.64 0.44 -4.48
CA SER A 109 -37.60 1.55 -4.37
C SER A 109 -37.48 2.35 -3.07
N ILE A 110 -36.33 2.35 -2.39
CA ILE A 110 -36.16 3.28 -1.28
C ILE A 110 -36.07 4.68 -1.90
N GLU A 111 -37.07 5.51 -1.62
CA GLU A 111 -37.09 6.89 -2.05
C GLU A 111 -36.04 7.68 -1.25
N LEU A 112 -34.99 8.10 -1.94
CA LEU A 112 -33.94 8.92 -1.38
C LEU A 112 -34.29 10.39 -1.57
N LYS A 113 -34.20 11.17 -0.50
CA LYS A 113 -34.34 12.62 -0.55
C LYS A 113 -32.97 13.25 -0.71
N TYR A 114 -32.85 14.12 -1.71
CA TYR A 114 -31.60 14.81 -2.01
C TYR A 114 -31.78 16.31 -1.75
N GLU A 115 -30.85 16.90 -1.01
CA GLU A 115 -30.90 18.32 -0.66
C GLU A 115 -30.56 19.23 -1.85
N HIS A 116 -29.76 18.72 -2.79
CA HIS A 116 -29.29 19.50 -3.93
C HIS A 116 -30.01 19.09 -5.22
N PRO A 117 -30.09 19.98 -6.22
CA PRO A 117 -30.63 19.62 -7.54
C PRO A 117 -29.58 18.86 -8.37
N LYS A 118 -30.04 17.86 -9.13
CA LYS A 118 -29.18 16.94 -9.90
C LYS A 118 -28.25 17.67 -10.86
N GLU A 119 -28.78 18.66 -11.57
CA GLU A 119 -28.04 19.44 -12.57
C GLU A 119 -26.84 20.19 -11.97
N LYS A 120 -27.00 20.74 -10.76
CA LYS A 120 -25.92 21.44 -10.05
C LYS A 120 -24.83 20.44 -9.64
N MET A 121 -25.24 19.26 -9.16
CA MET A 121 -24.31 18.22 -8.74
C MET A 121 -23.54 17.63 -9.92
N ILE A 122 -24.19 17.35 -11.05
CA ILE A 122 -23.50 16.89 -12.26
C ILE A 122 -22.45 17.92 -12.72
N LYS A 123 -22.81 19.20 -12.78
CA LYS A 123 -21.86 20.28 -13.14
C LYS A 123 -20.67 20.34 -12.20
N ASN A 124 -20.89 20.15 -10.89
CA ASN A 124 -19.81 20.12 -9.91
C ASN A 124 -18.90 18.91 -10.11
N VAL A 125 -19.47 17.71 -10.32
CA VAL A 125 -18.71 16.48 -10.60
C VAL A 125 -17.88 16.66 -11.87
N ASP A 126 -18.48 17.14 -12.95
CA ASP A 126 -17.75 17.36 -14.21
C ASP A 126 -16.62 18.38 -14.07
N LYS A 127 -16.80 19.42 -13.25
CA LYS A 127 -15.74 20.39 -12.95
C LYS A 127 -14.57 19.73 -12.22
N VAL A 128 -14.86 18.95 -11.17
CA VAL A 128 -13.85 18.22 -10.39
C VAL A 128 -13.12 17.20 -11.26
N VAL A 129 -13.85 16.42 -12.05
CA VAL A 129 -13.27 15.43 -12.97
C VAL A 129 -12.37 16.09 -14.02
N LYS A 130 -12.77 17.25 -14.57
CA LYS A 130 -11.92 18.00 -15.51
C LYS A 130 -10.63 18.50 -14.85
N GLU A 131 -10.70 18.98 -13.62
CA GLU A 131 -9.54 19.45 -12.87
C GLU A 131 -8.58 18.31 -12.54
N ILE A 132 -9.11 17.18 -12.06
CA ILE A 132 -8.34 15.95 -11.83
C ILE A 132 -7.65 15.51 -13.12
N ASN A 133 -8.40 15.35 -14.22
CA ASN A 133 -7.85 14.91 -15.51
C ASN A 133 -6.78 15.85 -16.07
N LYS A 134 -6.91 17.16 -15.83
CA LYS A 134 -5.90 18.15 -16.24
C LYS A 134 -4.58 17.93 -15.49
N ASN A 135 -4.65 17.80 -14.16
CA ASN A 135 -3.48 17.66 -13.30
C ASN A 135 -2.90 16.24 -13.30
N MET A 136 -3.71 15.23 -13.63
CA MET A 136 -3.29 13.82 -13.66
C MET A 136 -2.17 13.58 -14.67
N LYS A 137 -2.18 14.27 -15.81
CA LYS A 137 -1.10 14.14 -16.81
C LYS A 137 0.27 14.49 -16.22
N ASP A 138 0.33 15.53 -15.41
CA ASP A 138 1.55 15.95 -14.75
C ASP A 138 1.98 14.92 -13.70
N VAL A 139 1.03 14.44 -12.88
CA VAL A 139 1.27 13.39 -11.88
C VAL A 139 1.81 12.10 -12.51
N LEU A 140 1.20 11.62 -13.60
CA LEU A 140 1.65 10.43 -14.33
C LEU A 140 3.08 10.61 -14.88
N SER A 141 3.42 11.82 -15.32
CA SER A 141 4.78 12.12 -15.78
C SER A 141 5.80 12.06 -14.64
N GLU A 142 5.42 12.48 -13.43
CA GLU A 142 6.25 12.40 -12.23
C GLU A 142 6.44 10.95 -11.78
N ILE A 143 5.39 10.11 -11.82
CA ILE A 143 5.47 8.68 -11.53
C ILE A 143 6.39 7.97 -12.53
N LYS A 144 6.26 8.29 -13.81
CA LYS A 144 7.15 7.76 -14.85
C LYS A 144 8.61 8.14 -14.59
N TYR A 145 8.87 9.36 -14.14
CA TYR A 145 10.21 9.77 -13.75
C TYR A 145 10.73 8.96 -12.55
N ILE A 146 9.90 8.71 -11.54
CA ILE A 146 10.27 7.88 -10.39
C ILE A 146 10.71 6.49 -10.87
N ASP A 147 9.97 5.85 -11.77
CA ASP A 147 10.36 4.53 -12.30
C ASP A 147 11.59 4.59 -13.22
N GLU A 148 11.60 5.46 -14.22
CA GLU A 148 12.64 5.46 -15.26
C GLU A 148 13.96 6.09 -14.82
N ILE A 149 13.90 7.14 -14.00
CA ILE A 149 15.08 7.91 -13.62
C ILE A 149 15.52 7.55 -12.20
N LEU A 150 14.63 7.71 -11.22
CA LEU A 150 15.04 7.45 -9.83
C LEU A 150 15.33 5.96 -9.61
N ARG A 151 14.42 5.07 -9.98
CA ARG A 151 14.56 3.62 -9.77
C ARG A 151 15.54 2.99 -10.76
N LYS A 152 15.29 3.09 -12.07
CA LYS A 152 16.09 2.35 -13.08
C LYS A 152 17.50 2.92 -13.30
N LYS A 153 17.73 4.22 -13.05
CA LYS A 153 19.07 4.84 -13.21
C LYS A 153 19.75 5.13 -11.87
N TYR A 154 19.22 6.03 -11.06
CA TYR A 154 19.94 6.54 -9.88
C TYR A 154 20.04 5.52 -8.76
N LEU A 155 18.96 4.81 -8.44
CA LEU A 155 18.95 3.75 -7.43
C LEU A 155 19.81 2.56 -7.88
N ALA A 156 19.71 2.18 -9.16
CA ALA A 156 20.57 1.15 -9.74
C ALA A 156 22.07 1.54 -9.68
N GLN A 157 22.40 2.81 -9.92
CA GLN A 157 23.77 3.32 -9.82
C GLN A 157 24.26 3.38 -8.36
N LEU A 158 23.40 3.81 -7.43
CA LEU A 158 23.68 3.77 -6.00
C LEU A 158 23.98 2.33 -5.55
N GLN A 159 23.14 1.37 -5.95
CA GLN A 159 23.34 -0.04 -5.63
C GLN A 159 24.61 -0.63 -6.25
N ARG A 160 24.94 -0.28 -7.49
CA ARG A 160 26.17 -0.76 -8.17
C ARG A 160 27.44 -0.22 -7.51
N ASN A 161 27.43 1.05 -7.11
CA ASN A 161 28.62 1.73 -6.60
C ASN A 161 28.79 1.58 -5.09
N PHE A 162 27.68 1.58 -4.36
CA PHE A 162 27.64 1.70 -2.90
C PHE A 162 26.68 0.71 -2.24
N GLY A 163 26.16 -0.28 -2.98
CA GLY A 163 25.21 -1.25 -2.44
C GLY A 163 25.79 -2.03 -1.26
N LEU A 164 24.97 -2.22 -0.24
CA LEU A 164 25.26 -3.08 0.91
C LEU A 164 24.45 -4.39 0.84
N ILE A 165 23.35 -4.40 0.10
CA ILE A 165 22.53 -5.60 -0.06
C ILE A 165 23.16 -6.55 -1.08
N MET A 166 23.12 -7.84 -0.76
CA MET A 166 23.47 -8.93 -1.66
C MET A 166 22.55 -8.94 -2.90
N VAL A 167 23.14 -9.04 -4.09
CA VAL A 167 22.38 -9.03 -5.36
C VAL A 167 22.40 -10.43 -5.95
N LEU A 168 21.26 -10.96 -6.36
CA LEU A 168 21.19 -12.26 -7.04
C LEU A 168 22.15 -12.31 -8.24
N LYS A 169 22.92 -13.40 -8.36
CA LYS A 169 23.87 -13.61 -9.46
C LYS A 169 23.20 -13.93 -10.80
N ARG A 170 21.96 -14.41 -10.77
CA ARG A 170 21.16 -14.78 -11.94
C ARG A 170 19.76 -14.19 -11.79
N ASP A 171 19.17 -13.80 -12.92
CA ASP A 171 17.75 -13.51 -12.97
C ASP A 171 16.98 -14.84 -12.78
N ILE A 172 15.89 -14.82 -12.01
CA ILE A 172 14.99 -15.97 -11.88
C ILE A 172 14.46 -16.27 -13.29
N LYS A 173 14.81 -17.43 -13.84
CA LYS A 173 14.23 -17.88 -15.10
C LYS A 173 12.85 -18.43 -14.78
N ILE A 174 11.82 -17.72 -15.22
CA ILE A 174 10.46 -18.27 -15.21
C ILE A 174 10.41 -19.26 -16.38
N THR A 175 10.40 -20.55 -16.05
CA THR A 175 10.30 -21.67 -16.99
C THR A 175 9.07 -22.49 -16.64
N ASP A 176 8.33 -22.95 -17.65
CA ASP A 176 7.17 -23.84 -17.47
C ASP A 176 7.59 -25.32 -17.38
N ASP A 177 8.90 -25.60 -17.50
CA ASP A 177 9.46 -26.95 -17.39
C ASP A 177 9.64 -27.35 -15.91
N GLU A 178 8.82 -28.32 -15.49
CA GLU A 178 8.74 -28.79 -14.10
C GLU A 178 10.08 -29.38 -13.59
N ILE A 179 10.87 -30.00 -14.48
CA ILE A 179 12.16 -30.61 -14.14
C ILE A 179 13.23 -29.53 -13.96
N GLU A 180 13.22 -28.47 -14.80
CA GLU A 180 14.13 -27.33 -14.65
C GLU A 180 13.81 -26.54 -13.37
N ALA A 181 12.52 -26.38 -13.03
CA ALA A 181 12.07 -25.75 -11.78
C ALA A 181 12.44 -26.56 -10.53
N GLU A 182 12.20 -27.89 -10.52
CA GLU A 182 12.55 -28.76 -9.40
C GLU A 182 14.06 -28.80 -9.13
N ASN A 183 14.89 -28.74 -10.18
CA ASN A 183 16.35 -28.69 -10.02
C ASN A 183 16.85 -27.38 -9.39
N GLU A 184 16.20 -26.24 -9.64
CA GLU A 184 16.54 -24.97 -8.98
C GLU A 184 16.14 -24.99 -7.50
N ASP A 185 14.98 -25.58 -7.17
CA ASP A 185 14.49 -25.75 -5.80
C ASP A 185 15.32 -26.76 -4.99
N TYR A 186 15.92 -27.76 -5.63
CA TYR A 186 16.78 -28.76 -4.96
C TYR A 186 17.95 -28.11 -4.20
N TYR A 187 18.53 -27.02 -4.74
CA TYR A 187 19.59 -26.25 -4.07
C TYR A 187 19.10 -25.44 -2.86
N LEU A 188 17.78 -25.23 -2.71
CA LEU A 188 17.18 -24.47 -1.62
C LEU A 188 16.98 -25.33 -0.36
N TYR A 189 16.80 -26.64 -0.52
CA TYR A 189 16.49 -27.57 0.58
C TYR A 189 17.70 -28.33 1.13
N GLU A 190 18.83 -28.38 0.41
CA GLU A 190 20.09 -28.82 1.00
C GLU A 190 20.66 -27.72 1.89
N TRP A 191 20.83 -27.96 3.19
CA TRP A 191 21.48 -26.99 4.06
C TRP A 191 22.97 -26.91 3.72
N ASP A 192 23.37 -25.88 2.97
CA ASP A 192 24.76 -25.52 2.73
C ASP A 192 25.03 -24.11 3.30
N PRO A 193 25.94 -23.99 4.30
CA PRO A 193 26.24 -22.72 4.95
C PRO A 193 26.83 -21.65 4.01
N ASP A 194 27.23 -22.03 2.79
CA ASP A 194 27.73 -21.13 1.75
C ASP A 194 26.72 -20.90 0.60
N ILE A 195 25.46 -21.33 0.73
CA ILE A 195 24.40 -21.11 -0.28
C ILE A 195 24.26 -19.65 -0.68
N ASP A 196 24.32 -18.74 0.29
CA ASP A 196 24.21 -17.31 0.01
C ASP A 196 25.33 -16.82 -0.93
N LYS A 197 26.53 -17.40 -0.84
CA LYS A 197 27.64 -17.06 -1.74
C LYS A 197 27.46 -17.67 -3.12
N LYS A 198 26.70 -18.76 -3.27
CA LYS A 198 26.36 -19.35 -4.56
C LYS A 198 25.26 -18.57 -5.28
N ILE A 199 24.24 -18.15 -4.55
CA ILE A 199 23.05 -17.47 -5.10
C ILE A 199 23.30 -15.96 -5.27
N TYR A 200 24.00 -15.34 -4.33
CA TYR A 200 24.17 -13.89 -4.30
C TYR A 200 25.61 -13.44 -4.54
N ARG A 201 25.72 -12.24 -5.12
CA ARG A 201 26.93 -11.46 -5.30
C ARG A 201 26.99 -10.40 -4.20
N ILE A 202 28.08 -10.44 -3.43
CA ILE A 202 28.39 -9.39 -2.48
C ILE A 202 28.88 -8.16 -3.27
N PRO A 203 28.31 -6.97 -3.05
CA PRO A 203 28.81 -5.76 -3.70
C PRO A 203 30.25 -5.44 -3.27
N LYS A 204 31.08 -4.95 -4.21
CA LYS A 204 32.49 -4.59 -3.96
C LYS A 204 32.64 -3.55 -2.83
N PHE A 205 31.67 -2.64 -2.71
CA PHE A 205 31.69 -1.62 -1.66
C PHE A 205 31.49 -2.24 -0.26
N ARG A 206 30.55 -3.17 -0.13
CA ARG A 206 30.35 -3.96 1.09
C ARG A 206 31.59 -4.76 1.47
N GLU A 207 32.20 -5.47 0.51
CA GLU A 207 33.45 -6.20 0.77
C GLU A 207 34.55 -5.29 1.32
N LYS A 208 34.63 -4.05 0.81
CA LYS A 208 35.60 -3.06 1.30
C LYS A 208 35.28 -2.61 2.73
N ILE A 209 34.01 -2.37 3.05
CA ILE A 209 33.56 -2.02 4.41
C ILE A 209 33.87 -3.18 5.38
N GLU A 210 33.50 -4.41 5.03
CA GLU A 210 33.72 -5.60 5.87
C GLU A 210 35.22 -5.87 6.09
N LYS A 211 36.07 -5.71 5.07
CA LYS A 211 37.53 -5.81 5.23
C LYS A 211 38.09 -4.75 6.17
N GLU A 212 37.60 -3.51 6.08
CA GLU A 212 38.03 -2.46 6.99
C GLU A 212 37.52 -2.68 8.42
N LEU A 213 36.29 -3.16 8.60
CA LEU A 213 35.74 -3.56 9.91
C LEU A 213 36.57 -4.66 10.55
N LYS A 214 36.88 -5.72 9.80
CA LYS A 214 37.71 -6.83 10.29
C LYS A 214 39.09 -6.37 10.74
N LYS A 215 39.75 -5.50 9.96
CA LYS A 215 41.02 -4.87 10.38
C LYS A 215 40.85 -4.06 11.66
N CYS A 216 39.74 -3.35 11.83
CA CYS A 216 39.49 -2.58 13.06
C CYS A 216 39.29 -3.51 14.26
N GLU A 217 38.57 -4.62 14.09
CA GLU A 217 38.35 -5.64 15.13
C GLU A 217 39.65 -6.32 15.54
N GLU A 218 40.47 -6.76 14.58
CA GLU A 218 41.78 -7.37 14.82
C GLU A 218 42.67 -6.42 15.64
N ASN A 219 42.83 -5.16 15.20
CA ASN A 219 43.60 -4.13 15.91
C ASN A 219 43.05 -3.82 17.32
N LEU A 220 41.75 -3.99 17.55
CA LEU A 220 41.12 -3.80 18.86
C LEU A 220 41.31 -5.03 19.76
N SER A 221 41.34 -6.24 19.19
CA SER A 221 41.56 -7.49 19.92
C SER A 221 43.00 -7.68 20.38
N GLU A 222 43.97 -7.17 19.62
CA GLU A 222 45.39 -7.15 20.00
C GLU A 222 45.67 -6.21 21.19
N LEU A 223 44.80 -5.22 21.42
CA LEU A 223 44.85 -4.34 22.58
C LEU A 223 44.19 -5.03 23.78
N ASN A 224 44.96 -5.92 24.42
CA ASN A 224 44.58 -6.66 25.63
C ASN A 224 44.47 -5.74 26.87
N VAL A 225 43.58 -4.73 26.84
CA VAL A 225 43.43 -3.73 27.92
C VAL A 225 41.96 -3.61 28.32
N GLU A 226 41.71 -3.38 29.61
CA GLU A 226 40.37 -3.24 30.19
C GLU A 226 39.47 -2.30 29.37
N LYS A 227 38.18 -2.65 29.24
CA LYS A 227 37.16 -1.99 28.39
C LYS A 227 37.04 -0.46 28.58
N ASN A 228 37.62 0.12 29.63
CA ASN A 228 37.53 1.53 30.00
C ASN A 228 38.76 2.39 29.67
N ASP A 229 39.76 1.84 28.98
CA ASP A 229 40.95 2.62 28.61
C ASP A 229 40.62 3.81 27.68
N PRO A 230 41.03 5.05 28.04
CA PRO A 230 40.93 6.23 27.17
C PRO A 230 41.50 6.04 25.76
N GLU A 231 42.51 5.20 25.61
CA GLU A 231 43.20 4.95 24.34
C GLU A 231 42.35 4.10 23.38
N ILE A 232 41.62 3.10 23.90
CA ILE A 232 40.64 2.31 23.14
C ILE A 232 39.51 3.21 22.65
N LYS A 233 39.01 4.13 23.49
CA LYS A 233 37.97 5.10 23.09
C LYS A 233 38.45 6.00 21.95
N LYS A 234 39.69 6.50 22.01
CA LYS A 234 40.30 7.32 20.94
C LYS A 234 40.44 6.53 19.63
N LYS A 235 40.92 5.29 19.68
CA LYS A 235 41.03 4.42 18.49
C LYS A 235 39.66 4.09 17.89
N LYS A 236 38.66 3.71 18.71
CA LYS A 236 37.28 3.51 18.25
C LYS A 236 36.69 4.74 17.58
N ALA A 237 36.91 5.94 18.14
CA ALA A 237 36.47 7.19 17.53
C ALA A 237 37.14 7.43 16.16
N LYS A 238 38.43 7.11 16.03
CA LYS A 238 39.16 7.21 14.75
C LYS A 238 38.61 6.24 13.69
N TYR A 239 38.32 5.00 14.06
CA TYR A 239 37.71 4.03 13.15
C TYR A 239 36.29 4.40 12.76
N LYS A 240 35.48 4.89 13.72
CA LYS A 240 34.15 5.42 13.44
C LYS A 240 34.21 6.60 12.46
N LYS A 241 35.17 7.51 12.63
CA LYS A 241 35.39 8.62 11.69
C LYS A 241 35.73 8.10 10.28
N LYS A 242 36.64 7.12 10.17
CA LYS A 242 37.03 6.52 8.89
C LYS A 242 35.85 5.84 8.17
N LEU A 243 35.00 5.11 8.91
CA LEU A 243 33.78 4.51 8.36
C LEU A 243 32.78 5.58 7.92
N ASN A 244 32.59 6.62 8.74
CA ASN A 244 31.74 7.76 8.36
C ASN A 244 32.25 8.46 7.10
N ASP A 245 33.57 8.62 6.93
CA ASP A 245 34.17 9.20 5.73
C ASP A 245 33.92 8.31 4.49
N MET A 246 33.91 6.98 4.65
CA MET A 246 33.54 6.04 3.58
C MET A 246 32.05 6.10 3.22
N LEU A 247 31.19 6.34 4.21
CA LEU A 247 29.73 6.44 4.05
C LEU A 247 29.26 7.84 3.64
N ALA A 248 30.10 8.87 3.71
CA ALA A 248 29.74 10.25 3.40
C ALA A 248 29.21 10.42 1.97
N LYS A 249 29.92 9.86 0.97
CA LYS A 249 29.49 9.92 -0.45
C LYS A 249 28.18 9.15 -0.72
N PRO A 250 28.02 7.88 -0.25
CA PRO A 250 26.73 7.20 -0.31
C PRO A 250 25.58 7.99 0.33
N ASN A 251 25.80 8.56 1.51
CA ASN A 251 24.78 9.32 2.23
C ASN A 251 24.39 10.61 1.50
N GLU A 252 25.35 11.29 0.87
CA GLU A 252 25.09 12.46 0.02
C GLU A 252 24.20 12.08 -1.18
N TRP A 253 24.53 10.98 -1.86
CA TRP A 253 23.73 10.46 -2.96
C TRP A 253 22.32 10.07 -2.52
N TYR A 254 22.19 9.33 -1.42
CA TYR A 254 20.91 8.96 -0.85
C TYR A 254 20.07 10.19 -0.52
N THR A 255 20.66 11.18 0.16
CA THR A 255 19.97 12.43 0.52
C THR A 255 19.48 13.17 -0.72
N LYS A 256 20.29 13.21 -1.79
CA LYS A 256 19.89 13.83 -3.06
C LYS A 256 18.72 13.11 -3.72
N ILE A 257 18.75 11.77 -3.77
CA ILE A 257 17.68 10.96 -4.36
C ILE A 257 16.40 11.10 -3.53
N MET A 258 16.49 11.04 -2.20
CA MET A 258 15.34 11.22 -1.31
C MET A 258 14.75 12.61 -1.42
N ASN A 259 15.56 13.67 -1.49
CA ASN A 259 15.06 15.03 -1.67
C ASN A 259 14.34 15.20 -3.01
N ASP A 260 14.81 14.58 -4.09
CA ASP A 260 14.12 14.60 -5.39
C ASP A 260 12.82 13.79 -5.34
N PHE A 261 12.83 12.63 -4.68
CA PHE A 261 11.65 11.81 -4.45
C PHE A 261 10.58 12.56 -3.63
N THR A 262 10.93 13.16 -2.50
CA THR A 262 10.00 13.92 -1.64
C THR A 262 9.34 15.06 -2.42
N LYS A 263 10.10 15.84 -3.20
CA LYS A 263 9.55 16.91 -4.04
C LYS A 263 8.51 16.43 -5.05
N ARG A 264 8.64 15.18 -5.51
CA ARG A 264 7.69 14.57 -6.45
C ARG A 264 6.48 14.02 -5.72
N ILE A 265 6.68 13.40 -4.57
CA ILE A 265 5.59 12.96 -3.69
C ILE A 265 4.72 14.16 -3.28
N ASP A 266 5.29 15.33 -3.01
CA ASP A 266 4.50 16.54 -2.70
C ASP A 266 3.56 16.94 -3.86
N LYS A 267 3.95 16.67 -5.10
CA LYS A 267 3.11 16.91 -6.29
C LYS A 267 2.07 15.80 -6.52
N ILE A 268 2.41 14.56 -6.16
CA ILE A 268 1.56 13.38 -6.37
C ILE A 268 0.51 13.27 -5.25
N SER A 269 0.87 13.62 -4.02
CA SER A 269 0.07 13.45 -2.80
C SER A 269 -1.38 13.95 -2.93
N PRO A 270 -1.66 15.13 -3.53
CA PRO A 270 -3.04 15.61 -3.68
C PRO A 270 -3.94 14.72 -4.56
N LEU A 271 -3.35 13.92 -5.44
CA LEU A 271 -4.06 13.04 -6.38
C LEU A 271 -3.74 11.55 -6.16
N PHE A 272 -3.08 11.21 -5.06
CA PHE A 272 -2.65 9.85 -4.76
C PHE A 272 -3.81 8.84 -4.75
N ASP A 273 -4.96 9.25 -4.20
CA ASP A 273 -6.16 8.42 -4.11
C ASP A 273 -6.78 8.07 -5.48
N TYR A 274 -6.42 8.80 -6.53
CA TYR A 274 -6.89 8.58 -7.90
C TYR A 274 -5.93 7.72 -8.74
N LEU A 275 -4.77 7.37 -8.19
CA LEU A 275 -3.81 6.49 -8.86
C LEU A 275 -4.31 5.05 -8.86
N ASP A 276 -3.94 4.31 -9.90
CA ASP A 276 -4.20 2.89 -9.97
C ASP A 276 -3.27 2.07 -9.05
N THR A 277 -3.52 0.76 -8.97
CA THR A 277 -2.73 -0.15 -8.13
C THR A 277 -1.27 -0.23 -8.57
N ASP A 278 -0.98 -0.17 -9.87
CA ASP A 278 0.38 -0.35 -10.39
C ASP A 278 1.22 0.91 -10.19
N GLU A 279 0.63 2.08 -10.38
CA GLU A 279 1.17 3.41 -10.09
C GLU A 279 1.55 3.55 -8.62
N ARG A 280 0.66 3.13 -7.70
CA ARG A 280 0.97 3.11 -6.26
C ARG A 280 2.10 2.16 -5.92
N LYS A 281 2.10 0.95 -6.51
CA LYS A 281 3.17 -0.03 -6.32
C LYS A 281 4.54 0.50 -6.76
N ILE A 282 4.62 1.33 -7.79
CA ILE A 282 5.89 1.95 -8.21
C ILE A 282 6.48 2.79 -7.06
N ILE A 283 5.63 3.59 -6.41
CA ILE A 283 6.01 4.45 -5.28
C ILE A 283 6.45 3.60 -4.09
N GLU A 284 5.61 2.63 -3.69
CA GLU A 284 5.88 1.72 -2.58
C GLU A 284 7.19 0.93 -2.79
N HIS A 285 7.36 0.35 -3.98
CA HIS A 285 8.55 -0.42 -4.31
C HIS A 285 9.83 0.43 -4.29
N PHE A 286 9.74 1.69 -4.71
CA PHE A 286 10.87 2.61 -4.63
C PHE A 286 11.24 2.90 -3.17
N GLU A 287 10.26 3.23 -2.33
CA GLU A 287 10.49 3.49 -0.92
C GLU A 287 11.05 2.28 -0.16
N GLU A 288 10.53 1.09 -0.43
CA GLU A 288 11.01 -0.15 0.18
C GLU A 288 12.46 -0.40 -0.20
N ARG A 289 12.80 -0.33 -1.49
CA ARG A 289 14.16 -0.58 -1.95
C ARG A 289 15.15 0.44 -1.45
N ILE A 290 14.80 1.72 -1.44
CA ILE A 290 15.72 2.76 -1.00
C ILE A 290 16.00 2.67 0.51
N ARG A 291 14.99 2.25 1.31
CA ARG A 291 15.17 1.94 2.74
C ARG A 291 16.13 0.77 2.94
N ASN A 292 16.01 -0.28 2.14
CA ASN A 292 16.83 -1.48 2.29
C ASN A 292 18.30 -1.26 1.86
N ILE A 293 18.60 -0.31 0.97
CA ILE A 293 19.99 -0.05 0.51
C ILE A 293 20.84 0.64 1.59
N VAL A 294 20.21 1.40 2.49
CA VAL A 294 20.91 2.26 3.46
C VAL A 294 20.95 1.68 4.88
N ARG A 295 20.07 0.71 5.19
CA ARG A 295 20.11 -0.05 6.44
C ARG A 295 21.05 -1.25 6.33
#